data_AF-W2SAH0-F1
#
_entry.id   AF-W2SAH0-F1
#
_cell.length_a   1.000
_cell.length_b   1.000
_cell.length_c   1.000
_cell.angle_alpha   90.00
_cell.angle_beta   90.00
_cell.angle_gamma   90.00
#
_symmetry.space_group_name_H-M   'P 1'
#
loop_
_entity.id
_entity.type
_entity.pdbx_description
1 polymer ?
#
loop_
_entity_poly.entity_id
_entity_poly.type
_entity_poly.pdbx_seq_one_letter_code
_entity_poly.pdbx_strand_id
1 'polypeptide(L)'
;MASLLSRSILSPTSTIQILRIAITTLLYLTLANSHPPASQHPIAATPSSPSHLLVTAVRSTAVAPHHDSYLQCLRASHPFTTYPTVGASSFLGPATNVTMVVLPPRSEEGWHRPPAPMWFVLLRGRALVRTADGDEVRIQGGSGGKKDGSHGERVEGQMVLALDVLGKGHLTFYPGDEESVALQVPLAEGWDLESEVGEGRWEVVREGAC
;
A
#
# COMPACT_ATOMS: atom_id res chain seq x y z
N MET A 1 -44.32 -71.73 8.41
CA MET A 1 -43.20 -70.76 8.56
C MET A 1 -43.81 -69.41 8.85
N ALA A 2 -43.55 -68.90 10.05
CA ALA A 2 -44.41 -67.95 10.76
C ALA A 2 -44.12 -66.48 10.42
N SER A 3 -45.21 -65.74 10.24
CA SER A 3 -45.36 -64.28 10.26
C SER A 3 -45.12 -63.73 11.66
N LEU A 4 -44.35 -62.64 11.79
CA LEU A 4 -44.40 -61.72 12.93
C LEU A 4 -44.06 -60.30 12.45
N LEU A 5 -45.11 -59.53 12.14
CA LEU A 5 -45.06 -58.07 12.02
C LEU A 5 -45.11 -57.46 13.43
N SER A 6 -44.00 -56.85 13.86
CA SER A 6 -43.93 -56.11 15.11
C SER A 6 -44.51 -54.70 14.92
N ARG A 7 -45.63 -54.41 15.59
CA ARG A 7 -46.19 -53.06 15.71
C ARG A 7 -45.69 -52.44 17.01
N SER A 8 -44.86 -51.42 16.91
CA SER A 8 -44.45 -50.60 18.05
C SER A 8 -45.48 -49.51 18.32
N ILE A 9 -46.05 -49.55 19.53
CA ILE A 9 -47.01 -48.60 20.07
C ILE A 9 -46.23 -47.39 20.60
N LEU A 10 -46.48 -46.21 20.05
CA LEU A 10 -45.94 -44.95 20.59
C LEU A 10 -46.74 -44.50 21.82
N SER A 11 -46.01 -44.18 22.89
CA SER A 11 -46.53 -43.71 24.17
C SER A 11 -47.09 -42.27 24.08
N PRO A 12 -48.26 -41.99 24.69
CA PRO A 12 -48.95 -40.69 24.58
C PRO A 12 -48.30 -39.53 25.35
N THR A 13 -47.18 -39.74 26.05
CA THR A 13 -46.50 -38.66 26.79
C THR A 13 -45.53 -37.84 25.95
N SER A 14 -45.17 -38.29 24.74
CA SER A 14 -44.12 -37.65 23.92
C SER A 14 -44.64 -36.51 23.02
N THR A 15 -45.93 -36.54 22.63
CA THR A 15 -46.54 -35.53 21.76
C THR A 15 -46.75 -34.18 22.45
N ILE A 16 -46.98 -34.16 23.77
CA ILE A 16 -47.21 -32.92 24.52
C ILE A 16 -45.92 -32.11 24.70
N GLN A 17 -44.76 -32.78 24.77
CA GLN A 17 -43.47 -32.11 24.95
C GLN A 17 -42.95 -31.47 23.66
N ILE A 18 -43.22 -32.10 22.50
CA ILE A 18 -42.86 -31.55 21.18
C ILE A 18 -43.70 -30.30 20.86
N LEU A 19 -44.98 -30.30 21.25
CA LEU A 19 -45.88 -29.16 21.00
C LEU A 19 -45.49 -27.92 21.83
N ARG A 20 -44.97 -28.09 23.06
CA ARG A 20 -44.49 -26.97 23.88
C ARG A 20 -43.20 -26.33 23.37
N ILE A 21 -42.28 -27.10 22.79
CA ILE A 21 -41.01 -26.58 22.24
C ILE A 21 -41.25 -25.83 20.91
N ALA A 22 -42.20 -26.29 20.09
CA ALA A 22 -42.54 -25.63 18.84
C ALA A 22 -43.22 -24.27 19.05
N ILE A 23 -44.05 -24.12 20.09
CA ILE A 23 -44.77 -22.87 20.35
C ILE A 23 -43.87 -21.79 20.96
N THR A 24 -42.89 -22.15 21.80
CA THR A 24 -41.92 -21.16 22.35
C THR A 24 -40.89 -20.70 21.32
N THR A 25 -40.50 -21.53 20.35
CA THR A 25 -39.61 -21.11 19.26
C THR A 25 -40.33 -20.21 18.24
N LEU A 26 -41.60 -20.47 17.94
CA LEU A 26 -42.35 -19.63 16.99
C LEU A 26 -42.66 -18.22 17.55
N LEU A 27 -42.82 -18.09 18.87
CA LEU A 27 -43.04 -16.79 19.52
C LEU A 27 -41.77 -15.92 19.62
N TYR A 28 -40.57 -16.53 19.66
CA TYR A 28 -39.31 -15.79 19.63
C TYR A 28 -38.92 -15.29 18.23
N LEU A 29 -39.35 -15.96 17.16
CA LEU A 29 -39.05 -15.53 15.79
C LEU A 29 -39.90 -14.34 15.31
N THR A 30 -41.04 -14.05 15.93
CA THR A 30 -41.89 -12.91 15.51
C THR A 30 -41.59 -11.60 16.24
N LEU A 31 -40.77 -11.59 17.29
CA LEU A 31 -40.43 -10.39 18.08
C LEU A 31 -39.08 -9.76 17.74
N ALA A 32 -38.28 -10.36 16.84
CA ALA A 32 -36.92 -9.89 16.53
C ALA A 32 -36.80 -9.01 15.26
N ASN A 33 -37.86 -8.82 14.46
CA ASN A 33 -37.74 -8.26 13.11
C ASN A 33 -38.48 -6.93 12.88
N SER A 34 -38.43 -6.01 13.84
CA SER A 34 -38.80 -4.61 13.61
C SER A 34 -37.66 -3.68 14.02
N HIS A 35 -36.46 -3.89 13.49
CA HIS A 35 -35.49 -2.81 13.42
C HIS A 35 -35.78 -2.00 12.16
N PRO A 36 -36.08 -0.68 12.28
CA PRO A 36 -36.17 0.17 11.11
C PRO A 36 -34.84 0.08 10.35
N PRO A 37 -34.84 0.09 8.99
CA PRO A 37 -33.60 0.19 8.25
C PRO A 37 -32.87 1.43 8.75
N ALA A 38 -31.64 1.26 9.25
CA ALA A 38 -30.78 2.37 9.60
C ALA A 38 -30.74 3.30 8.39
N SER A 39 -31.22 4.53 8.56
CA SER A 39 -31.13 5.57 7.53
C SER A 39 -29.66 5.72 7.18
N GLN A 40 -29.27 5.17 6.02
CA GLN A 40 -27.98 5.41 5.41
C GLN A 40 -28.03 6.82 4.82
N HIS A 41 -28.07 7.84 5.67
CA HIS A 41 -27.60 9.14 5.25
C HIS A 41 -26.10 8.97 4.98
N PRO A 42 -25.63 9.18 3.73
CA PRO A 42 -24.20 9.29 3.50
C PRO A 42 -23.73 10.44 4.38
N ILE A 43 -22.91 10.11 5.38
CA ILE A 43 -22.16 11.10 6.12
C ILE A 43 -21.26 11.74 5.06
N ALA A 44 -21.69 12.87 4.53
CA ALA A 44 -20.87 13.68 3.64
C ALA A 44 -19.62 14.04 4.44
N ALA A 45 -18.51 13.35 4.15
CA ALA A 45 -17.23 13.68 4.73
C ALA A 45 -16.96 15.15 4.37
N THR A 46 -16.81 16.00 5.39
CA THR A 46 -16.33 17.36 5.22
C THR A 46 -15.09 17.32 4.33
N PRO A 47 -14.98 18.16 3.27
CA PRO A 47 -13.82 18.14 2.40
C PRO A 47 -12.58 18.39 3.25
N SER A 48 -11.76 17.35 3.43
CA SER A 48 -10.41 17.52 3.95
C SER A 48 -9.67 18.45 3.00
N SER A 49 -8.83 19.34 3.54
CA SER A 49 -7.92 20.14 2.73
C SER A 49 -7.28 19.29 1.62
N PRO A 50 -7.09 19.83 0.40
CA PRO A 50 -6.52 19.08 -0.69
C PRO A 50 -5.21 18.42 -0.24
N SER A 51 -5.15 17.10 -0.31
CA SER A 51 -3.94 16.34 -0.01
C SER A 51 -3.10 16.23 -1.28
N HIS A 52 -1.80 16.40 -1.13
CA HIS A 52 -0.84 16.29 -2.22
C HIS A 52 0.01 15.04 -2.02
N LEU A 53 0.49 14.46 -3.12
CA LEU A 53 1.48 13.39 -3.04
C LEU A 53 2.81 13.96 -2.57
N LEU A 54 3.35 13.40 -1.50
CA LEU A 54 4.74 13.60 -1.07
C LEU A 54 5.55 12.36 -1.42
N VAL A 55 6.75 12.55 -1.97
CA VAL A 55 7.66 11.46 -2.32
C VAL A 55 9.10 11.83 -2.01
N THR A 56 9.84 10.88 -1.44
CA THR A 56 11.31 10.94 -1.41
C THR A 56 11.87 10.55 -2.78
N ALA A 57 12.60 11.48 -3.40
CA ALA A 57 13.37 11.25 -4.60
C ALA A 57 14.84 11.02 -4.27
N VAL A 58 15.49 10.14 -5.03
CA VAL A 58 16.95 9.94 -5.04
C VAL A 58 17.50 10.65 -6.25
N ARG A 59 18.39 11.63 -6.08
CA ARG A 59 18.89 12.49 -7.16
C ARG A 59 20.41 12.42 -7.24
N SER A 60 20.99 12.77 -8.38
CA SER A 60 22.44 13.00 -8.51
C SER A 60 22.74 14.50 -8.57
N THR A 61 23.88 14.91 -7.99
CA THR A 61 24.41 16.25 -8.23
C THR A 61 24.83 16.43 -9.69
N ALA A 62 24.69 17.64 -10.23
CA ALA A 62 25.13 17.97 -11.58
C ALA A 62 26.67 18.11 -11.71
N VAL A 63 27.39 18.11 -10.58
CA VAL A 63 28.82 18.41 -10.53
C VAL A 63 29.64 17.17 -10.87
N ALA A 64 30.30 17.23 -12.03
CA ALA A 64 31.33 16.27 -12.42
C ALA A 64 32.58 16.40 -11.52
N PRO A 65 33.35 15.31 -11.32
CA PRO A 65 33.18 13.99 -11.92
C PRO A 65 32.34 13.02 -11.08
N HIS A 66 31.96 13.39 -9.86
CA HIS A 66 31.46 12.43 -8.88
C HIS A 66 29.95 12.16 -9.00
N HIS A 67 29.14 13.19 -9.27
CA HIS A 67 27.68 13.07 -9.39
C HIS A 67 27.07 12.30 -8.20
N ASP A 68 27.45 12.70 -6.99
CA ASP A 68 27.02 12.03 -5.76
C ASP A 68 25.50 12.07 -5.64
N SER A 69 24.93 10.94 -5.21
CA SER A 69 23.49 10.85 -4.95
C SER A 69 23.12 11.48 -3.62
N TYR A 70 21.91 12.03 -3.54
CA TYR A 70 21.31 12.64 -2.35
C TYR A 70 19.78 12.45 -2.35
N LEU A 71 19.14 12.65 -1.20
CA LEU A 71 17.68 12.56 -1.05
C LEU A 71 17.02 13.94 -1.11
N GLN A 72 15.83 14.00 -1.69
CA GLN A 72 15.02 15.22 -1.75
C GLN A 72 13.53 14.91 -1.58
N CYS A 73 12.85 15.68 -0.74
CA CYS A 73 11.41 15.54 -0.54
C CYS A 73 10.66 16.41 -1.54
N LEU A 74 9.85 15.77 -2.38
CA LEU A 74 9.09 16.41 -3.43
C LEU A 74 7.59 16.37 -3.13
N ARG A 75 6.87 17.42 -3.52
CA ARG A 75 5.42 17.50 -3.50
C ARG A 75 4.88 17.64 -4.91
N ALA A 76 3.89 16.82 -5.27
CA ALA A 76 3.14 17.02 -6.50
C ALA A 76 2.27 18.28 -6.38
N SER A 77 2.37 19.19 -7.34
CA SER A 77 1.62 20.46 -7.30
C SER A 77 0.12 20.27 -7.48
N HIS A 78 -0.29 19.22 -8.19
CA HIS A 78 -1.70 18.85 -8.30
C HIS A 78 -2.10 17.97 -7.12
N PRO A 79 -3.17 18.31 -6.38
CA PRO A 79 -3.65 17.46 -5.31
C PRO A 79 -4.24 16.16 -5.87
N PHE A 80 -4.44 15.18 -4.98
CA PHE A 80 -5.19 14.00 -5.33
C PHE A 80 -6.59 14.39 -5.84
N THR A 81 -6.99 13.76 -6.94
CA THR A 81 -8.31 13.93 -7.56
C THR A 81 -9.21 12.76 -7.19
N THR A 82 -10.53 12.97 -7.19
CA THR A 82 -11.47 11.87 -6.98
C THR A 82 -11.34 10.85 -8.10
N TYR A 83 -11.10 9.59 -7.73
CA TYR A 83 -11.08 8.48 -8.68
C TYR A 83 -12.53 8.08 -9.02
N PRO A 84 -12.89 7.65 -10.25
CA PRO A 84 -14.29 7.44 -10.66
C PRO A 84 -15.13 6.48 -9.81
N THR A 85 -14.48 5.70 -8.93
CA THR A 85 -15.14 4.82 -7.96
C THR A 85 -15.02 5.38 -6.53
N VAL A 86 -14.44 4.61 -5.61
CA VAL A 86 -14.07 5.07 -4.27
C VAL A 86 -12.57 5.37 -4.24
N GLY A 87 -12.20 6.51 -3.64
CA GLY A 87 -10.80 6.86 -3.37
C GLY A 87 -10.32 8.09 -4.12
N ALA A 88 -9.00 8.28 -4.11
CA ALA A 88 -8.35 9.41 -4.75
C ALA A 88 -7.11 8.95 -5.53
N SER A 89 -6.77 9.66 -6.59
CA SER A 89 -5.67 9.32 -7.50
C SER A 89 -4.77 10.52 -7.77
N SER A 90 -3.48 10.25 -7.92
CA SER A 90 -2.48 11.19 -8.43
C SER A 90 -1.80 10.57 -9.65
N PHE A 91 -1.47 11.39 -10.64
CA PHE A 91 -0.71 10.95 -11.81
C PHE A 91 0.77 10.93 -11.46
N LEU A 92 1.41 9.76 -11.58
CA LEU A 92 2.82 9.57 -11.23
C LEU A 92 3.79 9.86 -12.40
N GLY A 93 3.25 10.20 -13.57
CA GLY A 93 4.03 10.41 -14.80
C GLY A 93 3.79 9.31 -15.84
N PRO A 94 4.25 9.55 -17.09
CA PRO A 94 4.10 8.60 -18.18
C PRO A 94 5.07 7.43 -17.99
N ALA A 95 4.54 6.22 -17.78
CA ALA A 95 5.35 5.00 -17.68
C ALA A 95 5.56 4.36 -19.07
N THR A 96 6.74 3.83 -19.33
CA THR A 96 7.01 3.03 -20.55
C THR A 96 6.71 1.55 -20.36
N ASN A 97 6.90 1.04 -19.14
CA ASN A 97 6.59 -0.34 -18.76
C ASN A 97 6.39 -0.45 -17.24
N VAL A 98 5.89 -1.60 -16.80
CA VAL A 98 5.80 -1.98 -15.39
C VAL A 98 6.35 -3.39 -15.24
N THR A 99 7.42 -3.54 -14.47
CA THR A 99 8.03 -4.85 -14.19
C THR A 99 7.87 -5.18 -12.71
N MET A 100 7.33 -6.37 -12.41
CA MET A 100 7.32 -6.91 -11.05
C MET A 100 8.63 -7.65 -10.80
N VAL A 101 9.30 -7.33 -9.70
CA VAL A 101 10.56 -7.96 -9.29
C VAL A 101 10.41 -8.60 -7.92
N VAL A 102 11.09 -9.74 -7.75
CA VAL A 102 11.18 -10.48 -6.48
C VAL A 102 12.64 -10.47 -6.06
N LEU A 103 12.89 -10.00 -4.85
CA LEU A 103 14.22 -9.67 -4.37
C LEU A 103 14.55 -10.57 -3.16
N PRO A 104 15.70 -11.27 -3.18
CA PRO A 104 16.03 -12.21 -2.12
C PRO A 104 16.07 -11.56 -0.73
N PRO A 105 15.74 -12.30 0.34
CA PRO A 105 15.91 -11.82 1.70
C PRO A 105 17.37 -11.54 2.03
N ARG A 106 17.61 -10.59 2.95
CA ARG A 106 18.94 -10.20 3.45
C ARG A 106 19.95 -9.97 2.32
N SER A 107 19.54 -9.25 1.29
CA SER A 107 20.35 -8.98 0.10
C SER A 107 20.64 -7.48 -0.08
N GLU A 108 21.61 -7.19 -0.95
CA GLU A 108 21.96 -5.83 -1.39
C GLU A 108 22.21 -5.84 -2.90
N GLU A 109 21.92 -4.73 -3.57
CA GLU A 109 22.21 -4.55 -5.00
C GLU A 109 23.60 -3.93 -5.24
N GLY A 110 24.30 -3.58 -4.16
CA GLY A 110 25.53 -2.79 -4.23
C GLY A 110 25.26 -1.39 -4.77
N TRP A 111 26.34 -0.70 -5.17
CA TRP A 111 26.21 0.63 -5.78
C TRP A 111 25.68 0.49 -7.20
N HIS A 112 24.53 1.09 -7.47
CA HIS A 112 23.85 1.00 -8.75
C HIS A 112 23.11 2.28 -9.07
N ARG A 113 22.69 2.38 -10.33
CA ARG A 113 21.84 3.45 -10.85
C ARG A 113 20.61 2.86 -11.51
N PRO A 114 19.47 3.54 -11.46
CA PRO A 114 18.35 3.15 -12.30
C PRO A 114 18.72 3.35 -13.78
N PRO A 115 18.27 2.48 -14.70
CA PRO A 115 18.58 2.58 -16.13
C PRO A 115 17.91 3.78 -16.80
N ALA A 116 16.86 4.33 -16.18
CA ALA A 116 16.15 5.55 -16.55
C ALA A 116 15.48 6.11 -15.28
N PRO A 117 15.03 7.37 -15.25
CA PRO A 117 14.18 7.86 -14.17
C PRO A 117 13.01 6.91 -13.92
N MET A 118 12.81 6.46 -12.68
CA MET A 118 11.83 5.40 -12.42
C MET A 118 11.25 5.47 -11.02
N TRP A 119 10.01 5.00 -10.90
CA TRP A 119 9.45 4.67 -9.60
C TRP A 119 9.89 3.27 -9.19
N PHE A 120 10.32 3.16 -7.94
CA PHE A 120 10.45 1.89 -7.26
C PHE A 120 9.37 1.81 -6.18
N VAL A 121 8.38 0.94 -6.37
CA VAL A 121 7.22 0.81 -5.48
C VAL A 121 7.27 -0.55 -4.79
N LEU A 122 7.51 -0.56 -3.49
CA LEU A 122 7.57 -1.76 -2.69
C LEU A 122 6.16 -2.25 -2.36
N LEU A 123 5.77 -3.41 -2.90
CA LEU A 123 4.47 -4.03 -2.66
C LEU A 123 4.48 -4.88 -1.38
N ARG A 124 5.62 -5.52 -1.08
CA ARG A 124 5.88 -6.32 0.13
C ARG A 124 7.35 -6.22 0.53
N GLY A 125 7.63 -6.33 1.82
CA GLY A 125 8.99 -6.39 2.36
C GLY A 125 9.53 -5.01 2.74
N ARG A 126 10.84 -4.93 2.97
CA ARG A 126 11.55 -3.71 3.39
C ARG A 126 12.68 -3.40 2.42
N ALA A 127 12.89 -2.11 2.18
CA ALA A 127 14.11 -1.63 1.54
C ALA A 127 14.69 -0.44 2.32
N LEU A 128 16.02 -0.42 2.43
CA LEU A 128 16.80 0.72 2.88
C LEU A 128 17.58 1.23 1.67
N VAL A 129 17.36 2.47 1.30
CA VAL A 129 18.14 3.18 0.28
C VAL A 129 19.12 4.09 1.00
N ARG A 130 20.41 4.03 0.61
CA ARG A 130 21.45 4.91 1.12
C ARG A 130 22.15 5.62 -0.03
N THR A 131 22.24 6.93 0.05
CA THR A 131 22.87 7.78 -0.96
C THR A 131 24.36 7.98 -0.72
N ALA A 132 25.07 8.54 -1.70
CA ALA A 132 26.51 8.74 -1.66
C ALA A 132 26.94 9.77 -0.60
N ASP A 133 26.08 10.75 -0.31
CA ASP A 133 26.25 11.72 0.77
C ASP A 133 25.97 11.14 2.18
N GLY A 134 25.49 9.89 2.26
CA GLY A 134 25.23 9.19 3.51
C GLY A 134 23.78 9.28 4.01
N ASP A 135 22.91 10.00 3.30
CA ASP A 135 21.49 10.04 3.63
C ASP A 135 20.81 8.68 3.41
N GLU A 136 19.73 8.43 4.16
CA GLU A 136 19.02 7.16 4.14
C GLU A 136 17.50 7.34 4.12
N VAL A 137 16.82 6.51 3.33
CA VAL A 137 15.35 6.38 3.38
C VAL A 137 14.95 4.93 3.48
N ARG A 138 13.97 4.66 4.33
CA ARG A 138 13.41 3.33 4.55
C ARG A 138 11.99 3.28 4.02
N ILE A 139 11.73 2.30 3.16
CA ILE A 139 10.39 2.04 2.61
C ILE A 139 9.93 0.64 2.96
N GLN A 140 8.61 0.49 3.12
CA GLN A 140 7.94 -0.75 3.51
C GLN A 140 6.76 -0.99 2.59
N GLY A 141 6.71 -2.18 1.98
CA GLY A 141 5.53 -2.64 1.25
C GLY A 141 4.52 -3.35 2.16
N GLY A 142 3.25 -3.35 1.76
CA GLY A 142 2.14 -4.02 2.46
C GLY A 142 1.08 -3.05 3.00
N SER A 143 -0.02 -3.58 3.55
CA SER A 143 -1.24 -2.83 3.90
C SER A 143 -1.15 -1.96 5.16
N GLY A 144 0.04 -1.47 5.48
CA GLY A 144 0.27 -0.63 6.63
C GLY A 144 1.70 -0.80 7.09
N GLY A 145 2.39 0.32 7.29
CA GLY A 145 3.54 0.32 8.17
C GLY A 145 3.08 -0.23 9.50
N LYS A 146 3.25 -1.54 9.73
CA LYS A 146 3.41 -2.01 11.09
C LYS A 146 4.55 -1.15 11.60
N LYS A 147 4.27 -0.36 12.65
CA LYS A 147 5.32 -0.07 13.62
C LYS A 147 5.80 -1.46 14.00
N ASP A 148 6.86 -1.94 13.38
CA ASP A 148 7.60 -3.09 13.85
C ASP A 148 8.26 -2.66 15.15
N GLY A 149 7.42 -2.54 16.18
CA GLY A 149 7.49 -3.18 17.48
C GLY A 149 8.79 -3.25 18.25
N SER A 150 9.97 -2.91 17.72
CA SER A 150 11.20 -3.21 18.45
C SER A 150 12.35 -2.18 18.35
N HIS A 151 12.37 -1.22 17.39
CA HIS A 151 13.53 -0.30 17.32
C HIS A 151 13.26 1.18 16.97
N GLY A 152 12.00 1.66 16.94
CA GLY A 152 11.74 3.09 16.71
C GLY A 152 12.18 3.61 15.33
N GLU A 153 12.40 2.72 14.38
CA GLU A 153 12.90 3.03 13.04
C GLU A 153 11.78 3.66 12.19
N ARG A 154 12.03 4.86 11.65
CA ARG A 154 11.06 5.62 10.87
C ARG A 154 11.01 5.10 9.44
N VAL A 155 9.80 4.73 9.00
CA VAL A 155 9.50 4.32 7.62
C VAL A 155 8.79 5.48 6.95
N GLU A 156 9.32 5.94 5.82
CA GLU A 156 8.86 7.17 5.15
C GLU A 156 7.75 6.91 4.11
N GLY A 157 7.64 5.67 3.61
CA GLY A 157 6.58 5.33 2.68
C GLY A 157 6.72 3.95 2.05
N GLN A 158 6.11 3.79 0.88
CA GLN A 158 6.12 2.54 0.11
C GLN A 158 6.88 2.66 -1.21
N MET A 159 7.29 3.87 -1.59
CA MET A 159 7.91 4.13 -2.88
C MET A 159 8.98 5.20 -2.79
N VAL A 160 9.91 5.15 -3.73
CA VAL A 160 10.90 6.20 -4.01
C VAL A 160 10.89 6.50 -5.50
N LEU A 161 11.21 7.76 -5.83
CA LEU A 161 11.46 8.19 -7.21
C LEU A 161 12.97 8.23 -7.45
N ALA A 162 13.51 7.23 -8.15
CA ALA A 162 14.93 7.13 -8.44
C ALA A 162 15.28 7.92 -9.71
N LEU A 163 16.00 9.03 -9.54
CA LEU A 163 16.39 10.00 -10.57
C LEU A 163 17.91 10.10 -10.74
N ASP A 164 18.67 9.37 -9.93
CA ASP A 164 20.12 9.37 -9.87
C ASP A 164 20.74 8.55 -11.02
N VAL A 165 20.38 8.90 -12.25
CA VAL A 165 20.85 8.23 -13.47
C VAL A 165 22.32 8.55 -13.81
N LEU A 166 22.97 9.43 -13.06
CA LEU A 166 24.38 9.83 -13.23
C LEU A 166 25.25 9.37 -12.05
N GLY A 167 26.56 9.23 -12.29
CA GLY A 167 27.54 8.92 -11.25
C GLY A 167 27.52 7.46 -10.79
N LYS A 168 27.71 7.26 -9.49
CA LYS A 168 27.72 5.93 -8.86
C LYS A 168 26.30 5.46 -8.46
N GLY A 169 25.37 6.41 -8.30
CA GLY A 169 24.01 6.19 -7.83
C GLY A 169 23.93 5.94 -6.33
N HIS A 170 23.09 4.98 -5.91
CA HIS A 170 22.81 4.68 -4.50
C HIS A 170 23.01 3.20 -4.16
N LEU A 171 22.92 2.88 -2.87
CA LEU A 171 22.86 1.53 -2.34
C LEU A 171 21.41 1.18 -1.98
N THR A 172 20.99 -0.05 -2.27
CA THR A 172 19.70 -0.57 -1.83
C THR A 172 19.89 -1.91 -1.12
N PHE A 173 19.36 -2.00 0.09
CA PHE A 173 19.40 -3.18 0.95
C PHE A 173 18.00 -3.69 1.20
N TYR A 174 17.83 -5.01 1.21
CA TYR A 174 16.57 -5.67 1.54
C TYR A 174 16.74 -6.47 2.85
N PRO A 175 16.60 -5.83 4.02
CA PRO A 175 16.98 -6.43 5.31
C PRO A 175 15.96 -7.45 5.85
N GLY A 176 14.88 -7.73 5.12
CA GLY A 176 13.85 -8.68 5.54
C GLY A 176 14.34 -10.13 5.50
N ASP A 177 13.72 -10.98 6.33
CA ASP A 177 13.94 -12.43 6.32
C ASP A 177 13.15 -13.15 5.22
N GLU A 178 12.21 -12.45 4.59
CA GLU A 178 11.42 -12.90 3.45
C GLU A 178 11.75 -12.08 2.19
N GLU A 179 11.36 -12.60 1.02
CA GLU A 179 11.52 -11.91 -0.24
C GLU A 179 10.73 -10.59 -0.28
N SER A 180 11.39 -9.53 -0.72
CA SER A 180 10.75 -8.27 -1.06
C SER A 180 10.15 -8.36 -2.46
N VAL A 181 8.98 -7.76 -2.66
CA VAL A 181 8.30 -7.70 -3.96
C VAL A 181 8.06 -6.25 -4.31
N ALA A 182 8.52 -5.82 -5.48
CA ALA A 182 8.42 -4.43 -5.91
C ALA A 182 7.96 -4.31 -7.36
N LEU A 183 7.49 -3.11 -7.71
CA LEU A 183 7.32 -2.67 -9.09
C LEU A 183 8.45 -1.72 -9.45
N GLN A 184 9.05 -1.99 -10.59
CA GLN A 184 9.92 -1.09 -11.32
C GLN A 184 9.10 -0.43 -12.43
N VAL A 185 8.95 0.89 -12.36
CA VAL A 185 8.13 1.65 -13.32
C VAL A 185 8.99 2.76 -13.94
N PRO A 186 9.71 2.46 -15.04
CA PRO A 186 10.49 3.45 -15.76
C PRO A 186 9.57 4.51 -16.38
N LEU A 187 9.95 5.77 -16.20
CA LEU A 187 9.30 6.90 -16.83
C LEU A 187 9.69 6.98 -18.30
N ALA A 188 8.89 7.67 -19.09
CA ALA A 188 9.13 7.85 -20.51
C ALA A 188 10.43 8.61 -20.81
N GLU A 189 11.02 8.31 -21.95
CA GLU A 189 12.19 9.04 -22.44
C GLU A 189 11.87 10.54 -22.54
N GLY A 190 12.82 11.37 -22.13
CA GLY A 190 12.64 12.81 -22.05
C GLY A 190 11.89 13.30 -20.81
N TRP A 191 11.44 12.40 -19.92
CA TRP A 191 10.97 12.82 -18.60
C TRP A 191 12.17 13.23 -17.75
N ASP A 192 12.17 14.47 -17.24
CA ASP A 192 13.19 14.98 -16.33
C ASP A 192 12.58 15.89 -15.24
N LEU A 193 13.07 15.77 -14.01
CA LEU A 193 12.50 16.50 -12.88
C LEU A 193 12.66 18.03 -13.02
N GLU A 194 13.71 18.51 -13.69
CA GLU A 194 13.96 19.95 -13.80
C GLU A 194 12.90 20.64 -14.68
N SER A 195 12.54 20.03 -15.82
CA SER A 195 11.40 20.44 -16.64
C SER A 195 10.10 20.36 -15.84
N GLU A 196 9.89 19.28 -15.11
CA GLU A 196 8.68 19.06 -14.31
C GLU A 196 8.52 20.09 -13.17
N VAL A 197 9.60 20.49 -12.52
CA VAL A 197 9.63 21.57 -11.52
C VAL A 197 9.46 22.93 -12.21
N GLY A 198 10.16 23.18 -13.33
CA GLY A 198 10.06 24.41 -14.10
C GLY A 198 8.66 24.67 -14.66
N GLU A 199 7.94 23.61 -14.99
CA GLU A 199 6.53 23.64 -15.44
C GLU A 199 5.54 23.61 -14.26
N GLY A 200 6.04 23.63 -13.02
CA GLY A 200 5.24 23.72 -11.81
C GLY A 200 4.42 22.47 -11.51
N ARG A 201 4.79 21.30 -12.04
CA ARG A 201 4.14 20.01 -11.71
C ARG A 201 4.64 19.41 -10.40
N TRP A 202 5.86 19.74 -10.02
CA TRP A 202 6.49 19.33 -8.76
C TRP A 202 7.13 20.51 -8.05
N GLU A 203 7.22 20.40 -6.73
CA GLU A 203 7.86 21.36 -5.85
C GLU A 203 8.85 20.64 -4.93
N VAL A 204 10.05 21.21 -4.79
CA VAL A 204 11.00 20.79 -3.77
C VAL A 204 10.55 21.33 -2.42
N VAL A 205 10.17 20.43 -1.51
CA VAL A 205 9.73 20.79 -0.16
C VAL A 205 10.92 21.01 0.77
N ARG A 206 11.88 20.09 0.73
CA ARG A 206 13.13 20.14 1.51
C ARG A 206 14.17 19.16 0.95
N GLU A 207 15.42 19.39 1.31
CA GLU A 207 16.46 18.36 1.22
C GLU A 207 16.22 17.23 2.23
N GLY A 208 16.67 16.03 1.91
CA GLY A 208 16.44 14.81 2.68
C GLY A 208 15.12 14.12 2.34
N ALA A 209 14.84 13.00 3.01
CA ALA A 209 13.59 12.26 2.84
C ALA A 209 12.35 13.08 3.26
N CYS A 210 11.20 12.80 2.64
CA CYS A 210 9.89 13.08 3.24
C CYS A 210 9.70 12.18 4.47
#